data_AF-A0A9W7DSK0-F1
#
_entry.id   AF-A0A9W7DSK0-F1
#
_cell.length_a   1.000
_cell.length_b   1.000
_cell.length_c   1.000
_cell.angle_alpha   90.00
_cell.angle_beta   90.00
_cell.angle_gamma   90.00
#
_symmetry.space_group_name_H-M   'P 1'
#
loop_
_entity.id
_entity.type
_entity.pdbx_description
1 polymer ?
#
loop_
_entity_poly.entity_id
_entity_poly.type
_entity_poly.pdbx_seq_one_letter_code
_entity_poly.pdbx_strand_id
1 'polypeptide(L)'
;MASNAPVVARSLLRSLLRKADHLPKERRDWLRADVLKGFRANQNIKDDVKISGLLAQTEQYLDILSLRAKALGMYRKLFRASKHMPTANRSEFVRRQTRREFTKNRDVADPKEVEELLNLAEFQLESVEVQATHLNTIFETPGYHNDKVRGGCGRGPGTEPDI
;
A
#
# COMPACT_ATOMS: atom_id res chain seq x y z
N MET A 1 25.68 -10.40 -33.03
CA MET A 1 26.07 -10.05 -31.64
C MET A 1 25.83 -11.26 -30.77
N ALA A 2 26.89 -11.90 -30.27
CA ALA A 2 26.79 -13.18 -29.55
C ALA A 2 26.07 -13.01 -28.20
N SER A 3 25.10 -13.87 -27.93
CA SER A 3 24.24 -13.83 -26.75
C SER A 3 25.03 -14.12 -25.46
N ASN A 4 24.96 -13.20 -24.49
CA ASN A 4 25.61 -13.29 -23.17
C ASN A 4 24.83 -14.13 -22.13
N ALA A 5 23.71 -14.73 -22.54
CA ALA A 5 22.83 -15.55 -21.69
C ALA A 5 23.53 -16.68 -20.90
N PRO A 6 24.50 -17.45 -21.47
CA PRO A 6 25.15 -18.52 -20.71
C PRO A 6 26.08 -17.99 -19.60
N VAL A 7 26.55 -16.75 -19.70
CA VAL A 7 27.43 -16.13 -18.69
C VAL A 7 26.61 -15.69 -17.47
N VAL A 8 25.44 -15.10 -17.70
CA VAL A 8 24.52 -14.63 -16.64
C VAL A 8 23.91 -15.81 -15.88
N ALA A 9 23.47 -16.86 -16.58
CA ALA A 9 22.93 -18.07 -15.95
C ALA A 9 23.97 -18.76 -15.04
N ARG A 10 25.24 -18.77 -15.44
CA ARG A 10 26.35 -19.30 -14.62
C ARG A 10 26.65 -18.44 -13.40
N SER A 11 26.50 -17.12 -13.48
CA SER A 11 26.73 -16.22 -12.34
C SER A 11 25.65 -16.38 -11.26
N LEU A 12 24.38 -16.50 -11.68
CA LEU A 12 23.24 -16.77 -10.80
C LEU A 12 23.33 -18.13 -10.13
N LEU A 13 23.70 -19.18 -10.87
CA LEU A 13 23.94 -20.52 -10.31
C LEU A 13 25.02 -20.48 -9.22
N ARG A 14 26.14 -19.78 -9.44
CA ARG A 14 27.20 -19.60 -8.44
C ARG A 14 26.76 -18.79 -7.23
N SER A 15 25.85 -17.82 -7.40
CA SER A 15 25.29 -17.04 -6.31
C SER A 15 24.37 -17.90 -5.43
N LEU A 16 23.49 -18.68 -6.05
CA LEU A 16 22.58 -19.60 -5.36
C LEU A 16 23.32 -20.72 -4.64
N LEU A 17 24.36 -21.30 -5.25
CA LEU A 17 25.18 -22.33 -4.62
C LEU A 17 25.97 -21.79 -3.42
N ARG A 18 26.50 -20.55 -3.50
CA ARG A 18 27.16 -19.89 -2.35
C ARG A 18 26.18 -19.58 -1.23
N LYS A 19 24.96 -19.16 -1.57
CA LYS A 19 23.88 -19.02 -0.59
C LYS A 19 23.47 -20.36 0.03
N ALA A 20 23.77 -21.51 -0.55
CA ALA A 20 23.40 -22.81 0.04
C ALA A 20 24.44 -23.37 1.02
N ASP A 21 25.63 -22.77 1.14
CA ASP A 21 26.74 -23.34 1.92
C ASP A 21 26.52 -23.32 3.44
N HIS A 22 25.59 -22.49 3.94
CA HIS A 22 25.22 -22.44 5.35
C HIS A 22 24.21 -23.54 5.77
N LEU A 23 23.74 -24.37 4.84
CA LEU A 23 22.77 -25.43 5.13
C LEU A 23 23.45 -26.73 5.59
N PRO A 24 22.77 -27.55 6.41
CA PRO A 24 23.22 -28.89 6.78
C PRO A 24 23.53 -29.73 5.54
N LYS A 25 24.56 -30.58 5.61
CA LYS A 25 25.14 -31.31 4.47
C LYS A 25 24.08 -32.04 3.63
N GLU A 26 23.14 -32.73 4.27
CA GLU A 26 22.06 -33.46 3.60
C GLU A 26 21.13 -32.54 2.78
N ARG A 27 20.74 -31.39 3.34
CA ARG A 27 19.93 -30.39 2.61
C ARG A 27 20.71 -29.71 1.50
N ARG A 28 22.01 -29.48 1.71
CA ARG A 28 22.92 -28.87 0.74
C ARG A 28 23.11 -29.77 -0.47
N ASP A 29 23.31 -31.06 -0.24
CA ASP A 29 23.55 -32.05 -1.30
C ASP A 29 22.25 -32.34 -2.08
N TRP A 30 21.09 -32.36 -1.40
CA TRP A 30 19.78 -32.41 -2.06
C TRP A 30 19.52 -31.18 -2.94
N LEU A 31 19.72 -29.95 -2.40
CA LEU A 31 19.56 -28.71 -3.17
C LEU A 31 20.52 -28.64 -4.36
N ARG A 32 21.77 -29.08 -4.19
CA ARG A 32 22.76 -29.12 -5.28
C ARG A 32 22.34 -30.10 -6.38
N ALA A 33 21.87 -31.28 -6.01
CA ALA A 33 21.41 -32.28 -6.98
C ALA A 33 20.17 -31.77 -7.74
N ASP A 34 19.21 -31.16 -7.04
CA ASP A 34 17.97 -30.67 -7.63
C ASP A 34 18.19 -29.45 -8.54
N VAL A 35 19.00 -28.49 -8.09
CA VAL A 35 19.39 -27.31 -8.89
C VAL A 35 20.17 -27.72 -10.13
N LEU A 36 21.10 -28.68 -10.02
CA LEU A 36 21.86 -29.19 -11.18
C LEU A 36 20.98 -29.99 -12.14
N LYS A 37 20.00 -30.75 -11.64
CA LYS A 37 19.01 -31.47 -12.45
C LYS A 37 18.11 -30.50 -13.22
N GLY A 38 17.62 -29.45 -12.55
CA GLY A 38 16.86 -28.37 -13.17
C GLY A 38 17.69 -27.58 -14.20
N PHE A 39 18.98 -27.34 -13.93
CA PHE A 39 19.87 -26.67 -14.87
C PHE A 39 20.19 -27.52 -16.10
N ARG A 40 20.41 -28.84 -15.95
CA ARG A 40 20.57 -29.77 -17.08
C ARG A 40 19.29 -29.94 -17.89
N ALA A 41 18.13 -29.98 -17.25
CA ALA A 41 16.83 -29.99 -17.94
C ALA A 41 16.57 -28.69 -18.72
N ASN A 42 17.05 -27.55 -18.21
CA ASN A 42 16.96 -26.25 -18.88
C ASN A 42 17.96 -26.03 -20.02
N GLN A 43 19.03 -26.84 -20.14
CA GLN A 43 20.00 -26.70 -21.25
C GLN A 43 19.47 -27.15 -22.62
N ASN A 44 18.28 -27.78 -22.67
CA ASN A 44 17.65 -28.22 -23.91
C ASN A 44 16.42 -27.38 -24.32
N ILE A 45 16.17 -26.26 -23.63
CA ILE A 45 15.09 -25.34 -24.02
C ILE A 45 15.67 -24.38 -25.07
N LYS A 46 15.45 -24.71 -26.35
CA LYS A 46 15.83 -23.88 -27.51
C LYS A 46 14.99 -22.61 -27.69
N ASP A 47 14.09 -22.32 -26.77
CA ASP A 47 13.12 -21.24 -26.92
C ASP A 47 13.47 -20.09 -25.97
N ASP A 48 14.45 -19.27 -26.33
CA ASP A 48 14.78 -18.00 -25.65
C ASP A 48 13.53 -17.10 -25.49
N VAL A 49 12.54 -17.27 -26.37
CA VAL A 49 11.22 -16.60 -26.35
C VAL A 49 10.31 -17.08 -25.19
N LYS A 50 10.38 -18.36 -24.80
CA LYS A 50 9.57 -18.89 -23.69
C LYS A 50 10.13 -18.45 -22.34
N ILE A 51 11.46 -18.42 -22.20
CA ILE A 51 12.13 -17.98 -20.97
C ILE A 51 11.88 -16.48 -20.76
N SER A 52 11.98 -15.65 -21.81
CA SER A 52 11.68 -14.21 -21.71
C SER A 52 10.21 -13.92 -21.40
N GLY A 53 9.27 -14.66 -21.99
CA GLY A 53 7.84 -14.53 -21.67
C GLY A 53 7.50 -14.89 -20.22
N LEU A 54 8.13 -15.94 -19.68
CA LEU A 54 7.99 -16.31 -18.26
C LEU A 54 8.57 -15.24 -17.34
N LEU A 55 9.75 -14.69 -17.66
CA LEU A 55 10.37 -13.61 -16.88
C LEU A 55 9.50 -12.34 -16.86
N ALA A 56 8.94 -11.94 -18.01
CA ALA A 56 8.03 -10.80 -18.09
C ALA A 56 6.75 -10.98 -17.27
N GLN A 57 6.18 -12.20 -17.25
CA GLN A 57 5.06 -12.52 -16.36
C GLN A 57 5.45 -12.44 -14.89
N THR A 58 6.66 -12.86 -14.52
CA THR A 58 7.12 -12.75 -13.12
C THR A 58 7.36 -11.31 -12.68
N GLU A 59 7.87 -10.44 -13.56
CA GLU A 59 8.06 -9.01 -13.26
C GLU A 59 6.72 -8.31 -13.04
N GLN A 60 5.74 -8.52 -13.92
CA GLN A 60 4.38 -7.99 -13.75
C GLN A 60 3.73 -8.48 -12.44
N TYR A 61 3.95 -9.75 -12.07
CA TYR A 61 3.41 -10.30 -10.83
C TYR A 61 4.04 -9.67 -9.58
N LEU A 62 5.35 -9.40 -9.61
CA LEU A 62 6.05 -8.70 -8.53
C LEU A 62 5.51 -7.28 -8.31
N ASP A 63 5.21 -6.56 -9.39
CA ASP A 63 4.65 -5.20 -9.31
C ASP A 63 3.27 -5.20 -8.63
N ILE A 64 2.39 -6.13 -9.01
CA ILE A 64 1.05 -6.28 -8.41
C ILE A 64 1.15 -6.58 -6.91
N LEU A 65 2.07 -7.46 -6.50
CA LEU A 65 2.30 -7.74 -5.09
C LEU A 65 2.80 -6.50 -4.34
N SER A 66 3.67 -5.71 -4.96
CA SER A 66 4.18 -4.46 -4.39
C SER A 66 3.06 -3.43 -4.19
N LEU A 67 2.17 -3.27 -5.18
CA LEU A 67 1.02 -2.36 -5.13
C LEU A 67 0.04 -2.78 -4.03
N ARG A 68 -0.23 -4.07 -3.91
CA ARG A 68 -1.06 -4.61 -2.82
C ARG A 68 -0.46 -4.32 -1.44
N ALA A 69 0.86 -4.48 -1.28
CA ALA A 69 1.54 -4.15 -0.03
C ALA A 69 1.44 -2.66 0.29
N LYS A 70 1.63 -1.78 -0.71
CA LYS A 70 1.43 -0.32 -0.58
C LYS A 70 0.00 0.02 -0.17
N ALA A 71 -1.01 -0.55 -0.82
CA ALA A 71 -2.42 -0.33 -0.50
C ALA A 71 -2.76 -0.70 0.95
N LEU A 72 -2.32 -1.89 1.41
CA LEU A 72 -2.50 -2.29 2.80
C LEU A 72 -1.76 -1.40 3.79
N GLY A 73 -0.55 -0.95 3.42
CA GLY A 73 0.21 0.03 4.19
C GLY A 73 -0.55 1.34 4.34
N MET A 74 -1.09 1.86 3.24
CA MET A 74 -1.83 3.12 3.22
C MET A 74 -3.14 3.04 4.01
N TYR A 75 -3.89 1.95 3.86
CA TYR A 75 -5.08 1.67 4.67
C TYR A 75 -4.77 1.74 6.17
N ARG A 76 -3.68 1.10 6.61
CA ARG A 76 -3.25 1.12 8.01
C ARG A 76 -2.81 2.51 8.48
N LYS A 77 -2.13 3.28 7.63
CA LYS A 77 -1.75 4.67 7.94
C LYS A 77 -2.97 5.54 8.19
N LEU A 78 -3.95 5.54 7.28
CA LEU A 78 -5.21 6.28 7.44
C LEU A 78 -5.99 5.85 8.70
N PHE A 79 -6.04 4.55 8.99
CA PHE A 79 -6.65 4.07 10.23
C PHE A 79 -5.94 4.53 11.49
N ARG A 80 -4.61 4.65 11.46
CA ARG A 80 -3.84 5.22 12.58
C ARG A 80 -4.07 6.72 12.68
N ALA A 81 -4.06 7.44 11.57
CA ALA A 81 -4.32 8.87 11.50
C ALA A 81 -5.70 9.23 12.08
N SER A 82 -6.73 8.40 11.84
CA SER A 82 -8.06 8.58 12.43
C SER A 82 -8.06 8.68 13.95
N LYS A 83 -7.10 8.06 14.65
CA LYS A 83 -7.00 8.08 16.11
C LYS A 83 -6.53 9.42 16.66
N HIS A 84 -5.93 10.27 15.82
CA HIS A 84 -5.47 11.61 16.22
C HIS A 84 -6.59 12.65 16.19
N MET A 85 -7.77 12.29 15.67
CA MET A 85 -8.94 13.17 15.70
C MET A 85 -9.43 13.38 17.14
N PRO A 86 -9.72 14.62 17.57
CA PRO A 86 -10.08 14.91 18.97
C PRO A 86 -11.42 14.34 19.40
N THR A 87 -12.33 14.03 18.47
CA THR A 87 -13.67 13.53 18.78
C THR A 87 -13.92 12.15 18.20
N ALA A 88 -14.67 11.33 18.95
CA ALA A 88 -15.06 9.99 18.53
C ALA A 88 -15.78 10.01 17.17
N ASN A 89 -16.73 10.94 16.98
CA ASN A 89 -17.49 11.07 15.73
C ASN A 89 -16.59 11.34 14.51
N ARG A 90 -15.58 12.21 14.63
CA ARG A 90 -14.64 12.49 13.54
C ARG A 90 -13.72 11.30 13.28
N SER A 91 -13.21 10.66 14.34
CA SER A 91 -12.39 9.46 14.21
C SER A 91 -13.15 8.32 13.50
N GLU A 92 -14.44 8.12 13.82
CA GLU A 92 -15.28 7.09 13.23
C GLU A 92 -15.64 7.43 11.78
N PHE A 93 -15.92 8.70 11.49
CA PHE A 93 -16.14 9.17 10.13
C PHE A 93 -14.96 8.83 9.21
N VAL A 94 -13.74 9.17 9.63
CA VAL A 94 -12.53 8.85 8.86
C VAL A 94 -12.41 7.33 8.65
N ARG A 95 -12.57 6.52 9.70
CA ARG A 95 -12.49 5.05 9.59
C ARG A 95 -13.53 4.48 8.63
N ARG A 96 -14.78 4.94 8.74
CA ARG A 96 -15.88 4.48 7.88
C ARG A 96 -15.63 4.87 6.43
N GLN A 97 -15.17 6.09 6.19
CA GLN A 97 -14.86 6.57 4.85
C GLN A 97 -13.66 5.83 4.24
N THR A 98 -12.57 5.63 4.99
CA THR A 98 -11.44 4.82 4.52
C THR A 98 -11.88 3.40 4.18
N ARG A 99 -12.67 2.74 5.04
CA ARG A 99 -13.19 1.40 4.75
C ARG A 99 -14.05 1.40 3.49
N ARG A 100 -14.93 2.39 3.32
CA ARG A 100 -15.82 2.50 2.17
C ARG A 100 -15.03 2.61 0.87
N GLU A 101 -14.08 3.54 0.78
CA GLU A 101 -13.33 3.78 -0.46
C GLU A 101 -12.42 2.58 -0.82
N PHE A 102 -11.73 1.98 0.15
CA PHE A 102 -10.92 0.79 -0.11
C PHE A 102 -11.75 -0.45 -0.47
N THR A 103 -12.98 -0.56 0.04
CA THR A 103 -13.89 -1.65 -0.35
C THR A 103 -14.46 -1.41 -1.74
N LYS A 104 -14.80 -0.16 -2.05
CA LYS A 104 -15.33 0.25 -3.36
C LYS A 104 -14.34 -0.07 -4.50
N ASN A 105 -13.05 0.16 -4.27
CA ASN A 105 -12.01 -0.02 -5.28
C ASN A 105 -11.24 -1.34 -5.12
N ARG A 106 -11.80 -2.34 -4.40
CA ARG A 106 -11.12 -3.61 -4.13
C ARG A 106 -10.81 -4.41 -5.39
N ASP A 107 -11.70 -4.33 -6.37
CA ASP A 107 -11.69 -5.18 -7.56
C ASP A 107 -11.07 -4.47 -8.78
N VAL A 108 -10.43 -3.31 -8.57
CA VAL A 108 -9.67 -2.59 -9.61
C VAL A 108 -8.43 -3.41 -9.99
N ALA A 109 -8.31 -3.74 -11.28
CA ALA A 109 -7.26 -4.60 -11.81
C ALA A 109 -6.16 -3.83 -12.58
N ASP A 110 -6.45 -2.61 -13.04
CA ASP A 110 -5.47 -1.80 -13.77
C ASP A 110 -4.41 -1.25 -12.80
N PRO A 111 -3.13 -1.61 -12.96
CA PRO A 111 -2.05 -1.11 -12.10
C PRO A 111 -1.96 0.42 -12.07
N LYS A 112 -2.24 1.10 -13.19
CA LYS A 112 -2.16 2.57 -13.25
C LYS A 112 -3.26 3.23 -12.42
N GLU A 113 -4.48 2.73 -12.53
CA GLU A 113 -5.61 3.19 -11.73
C GLU A 113 -5.34 2.95 -10.23
N VAL A 114 -4.75 1.81 -9.86
CA VAL A 114 -4.34 1.54 -8.48
C VAL A 114 -3.31 2.56 -8.00
N GLU A 115 -2.32 2.91 -8.82
CA GLU A 115 -1.32 3.93 -8.47
C GLU A 115 -1.94 5.32 -8.26
N GLU A 116 -2.85 5.75 -9.14
CA GLU A 116 -3.58 7.00 -9.00
C GLU A 116 -4.40 7.05 -7.69
N LEU A 117 -5.08 5.94 -7.37
CA LEU A 117 -5.83 5.80 -6.13
C LEU A 117 -4.91 5.83 -4.90
N LEU A 118 -3.70 5.27 -4.99
CA LEU A 118 -2.70 5.32 -3.92
C LEU A 118 -2.16 6.74 -3.70
N ASN A 119 -1.91 7.49 -4.78
CA ASN A 119 -1.51 8.90 -4.71
C ASN A 119 -2.63 9.75 -4.09
N LEU A 120 -3.89 9.50 -4.48
CA LEU A 120 -5.05 10.15 -3.86
C LEU A 120 -5.14 9.83 -2.37
N ALA A 121 -4.90 8.57 -1.98
CA ALA A 121 -4.92 8.16 -0.58
C ALA A 121 -3.78 8.81 0.24
N GLU A 122 -2.62 9.07 -0.37
CA GLU A 122 -1.52 9.81 0.25
C GLU A 122 -1.90 11.27 0.52
N PHE A 123 -2.49 11.96 -0.46
CA PHE A 123 -3.01 13.31 -0.26
C PHE A 123 -4.10 13.37 0.81
N GLN A 124 -5.00 12.38 0.83
CA GLN A 124 -6.02 12.28 1.87
C GLN A 124 -5.42 12.05 3.26
N LEU A 125 -4.33 11.28 3.36
CA LEU A 125 -3.63 11.09 4.62
C LEU A 125 -3.09 12.42 5.16
N GLU A 126 -2.41 13.19 4.32
CA GLU A 126 -1.92 14.53 4.68
C GLU A 126 -3.06 15.43 5.16
N SER A 127 -4.18 15.46 4.42
CA SER A 127 -5.35 16.24 4.81
C SER A 127 -5.90 15.83 6.18
N VAL A 128 -5.99 14.53 6.46
CA VAL A 128 -6.46 14.01 7.76
C VAL A 128 -5.50 14.40 8.89
N GLU A 129 -4.18 14.36 8.66
CA GLU A 129 -3.17 14.73 9.66
C GLU A 129 -3.18 16.24 9.96
N VAL A 130 -3.30 17.08 8.92
CA VAL A 130 -3.44 18.54 9.07
C VAL A 130 -4.73 18.87 9.83
N GLN A 131 -5.84 18.24 9.47
CA GLN A 131 -7.11 18.42 10.18
C GLN A 131 -7.03 17.98 11.63
N ALA A 132 -6.44 16.82 11.92
CA ALA A 132 -6.28 16.34 13.29
C ALA A 132 -5.49 17.35 14.13
N THR A 133 -4.36 17.82 13.60
CA THR A 133 -3.51 18.83 14.26
C THR A 133 -4.28 20.11 14.53
N HIS A 134 -4.89 20.69 13.49
CA HIS A 134 -5.65 21.93 13.60
C HIS A 134 -6.80 21.83 14.60
N LEU A 135 -7.54 20.73 14.56
CA LEU A 135 -8.66 20.51 15.46
C LEU A 135 -8.19 20.30 16.90
N ASN A 136 -7.07 19.62 17.14
CA ASN A 136 -6.51 19.52 18.49
C ASN A 136 -6.14 20.91 19.03
N THR A 137 -5.50 21.76 18.22
CA THR A 137 -5.19 23.14 18.61
C THR A 137 -6.44 23.96 18.97
N ILE A 138 -7.51 23.86 18.18
CA ILE A 138 -8.78 24.54 18.48
C ILE A 138 -9.36 24.05 19.81
N PHE A 139 -9.36 22.73 20.04
CA PHE A 139 -9.91 22.12 21.26
C PHE A 139 -9.10 22.46 22.52
N GLU A 140 -7.79 22.68 22.38
CA GLU A 140 -6.90 23.13 23.46
C GLU A 140 -7.02 24.64 23.74
N THR A 141 -7.67 25.41 22.87
CA THR A 141 -7.76 26.87 23.01
C THR A 141 -8.68 27.25 24.19
N PRO A 142 -8.19 28.04 25.17
CA PRO A 142 -8.99 28.46 26.32
C PRO A 142 -10.27 29.18 25.88
N GLY A 143 -11.43 28.75 26.37
CA GLY A 143 -12.72 29.35 26.03
C GLY A 143 -13.48 28.68 24.87
N TYR A 144 -12.85 27.79 24.08
CA TYR A 144 -13.55 27.08 22.98
C TYR A 144 -14.77 26.29 23.46
N HIS A 145 -14.68 25.71 24.65
CA HIS A 145 -15.80 24.97 25.25
C HIS A 145 -16.88 25.88 25.88
N ASN A 146 -16.58 27.17 26.10
CA ASN A 146 -17.44 28.10 26.84
C ASN A 146 -18.43 28.87 25.95
N ASP A 147 -18.24 28.86 24.63
CA ASP A 147 -19.15 29.53 23.67
C ASP A 147 -20.53 28.87 23.55
N LYS A 148 -20.75 27.71 24.19
CA LYS A 148 -22.07 27.07 24.26
C LYS A 148 -23.06 27.78 25.21
N VAL A 149 -22.65 28.84 25.92
CA VAL A 149 -23.49 29.54 26.91
C VAL A 149 -24.11 30.85 26.38
N ARG A 150 -23.82 31.26 25.13
CA ARG A 150 -24.41 32.48 24.51
C ARG A 150 -25.34 32.22 23.32
N GLY A 151 -25.99 31.06 23.30
CA GLY A 151 -26.97 30.69 22.27
C GLY A 151 -28.25 30.16 22.90
N GLY A 152 -28.90 30.95 23.74
CA GLY A 152 -30.27 30.68 24.12
C GLY A 152 -31.13 30.53 22.86
N CYS A 153 -31.97 29.51 22.82
CA CYS A 153 -33.08 29.42 21.89
C CYS A 153 -34.04 30.61 22.14
N GLY A 154 -33.70 31.79 21.64
CA GLY A 154 -34.60 32.92 21.51
C GLY A 154 -35.47 32.69 20.28
N ARG A 155 -36.71 32.26 20.50
CA ARG A 155 -37.78 32.59 19.55
C ARG A 155 -37.82 34.12 19.47
N GLY A 156 -37.28 34.68 18.39
CA GLY A 156 -37.39 36.12 18.14
C GLY A 156 -38.87 36.50 17.96
N PRO A 157 -39.35 37.62 18.54
CA PRO A 157 -40.65 38.13 18.18
C PRO A 157 -40.59 38.63 16.74
N GLY A 158 -41.51 38.14 15.91
CA GLY A 158 -41.67 38.61 14.54
C GLY A 158 -42.05 40.08 14.54
N THR A 159 -41.23 40.89 13.88
CA THR A 159 -41.63 42.19 13.33
C THR A 159 -41.02 42.27 11.94
N GLU A 160 -41.80 41.89 10.93
CA GLU A 160 -41.63 42.35 9.56
C GLU A 160 -41.93 43.85 9.52
N PRO A 161 -41.10 44.69 8.88
CA PRO A 161 -41.53 46.02 8.48
C PRO A 161 -42.23 45.93 7.12
N ASP A 162 -43.50 46.34 7.08
CA ASP A 162 -44.22 46.67 5.87
C ASP A 162 -43.53 47.85 5.17
N ILE A 163 -42.87 47.59 4.03
CA ILE A 163 -42.69 48.53 2.90
C ILE A 163 -42.75 47.74 1.60
#